data_AF-A0A2V3IXF8-F1
#
_entry.id   AF-A0A2V3IXF8-F1
#
_cell.length_a   1.000
_cell.length_b   1.000
_cell.length_c   1.000
_cell.angle_alpha   90.00
_cell.angle_beta   90.00
_cell.angle_gamma   90.00
#
_symmetry.space_group_name_H-M   'P 1'
#
loop_
_entity.id
_entity.type
_entity.pdbx_description
1 polymer ?
#
loop_
_entity_poly.entity_id
_entity_poly.type
_entity_poly.pdbx_seq_one_letter_code
_entity_poly.pdbx_strand_id
1 'polypeptide(L)'
;MNGRVFDVCGAASFSSTGEAEHLYAESGTMIERKTGYEPTMKDLSVSKRYWYRYDDQRDEIGIYFDDRDGSKDRLFHTMKVRAGGQGKETVGSGSHRCGSDVYHVEYVFGEPLSIEYRVSGPNKEYTSRTNFTRI
;
A
#
# COMPACT_ATOMS: atom_id res chain seq x y z
N MET A 1 7.79 17.98 14.81
CA MET A 1 6.32 17.81 14.83
C MET A 1 6.07 16.37 14.41
N ASN A 2 5.36 15.59 15.22
CA ASN A 2 5.11 14.18 14.91
C ASN A 2 3.83 14.08 14.09
N GLY A 3 3.94 13.71 12.81
CA GLY A 3 2.80 13.50 11.92
C GLY A 3 1.83 12.43 12.46
N ARG A 4 0.59 12.44 11.96
CA ARG A 4 -0.43 11.46 12.37
C ARG A 4 -0.08 10.08 11.86
N VAL A 5 -0.31 9.05 12.68
CA VAL A 5 -0.08 7.64 12.32
C VAL A 5 -1.41 6.91 12.34
N PHE A 6 -1.69 6.16 11.29
CA PHE A 6 -2.86 5.29 11.19
C PHE A 6 -2.42 3.85 10.97
N ASP A 7 -3.08 2.93 11.67
CA ASP A 7 -2.96 1.50 11.44
C ASP A 7 -4.24 0.99 10.77
N VAL A 8 -4.09 0.10 9.80
CA VAL A 8 -5.22 -0.60 9.16
C VAL A 8 -5.17 -2.07 9.57
N CYS A 9 -6.24 -2.54 10.23
CA CYS A 9 -6.43 -3.93 10.64
C CYS A 9 -7.50 -4.58 9.77
N GLY A 10 -7.17 -5.66 9.05
CA GLY A 10 -8.10 -6.27 8.11
C GLY A 10 -7.52 -7.49 7.39
N ALA A 11 -8.10 -7.81 6.24
CA ALA A 11 -7.68 -8.91 5.39
C ALA A 11 -7.36 -8.40 3.98
N ALA A 12 -6.46 -9.09 3.30
CA ALA A 12 -6.17 -8.88 1.88
C ALA A 12 -6.05 -10.19 1.12
N SER A 13 -6.25 -10.12 -0.18
CA SER A 13 -6.09 -11.24 -1.10
C SER A 13 -5.42 -10.78 -2.40
N PHE A 14 -4.70 -11.72 -3.01
CA PHE A 14 -4.22 -11.62 -4.38
C PHE A 14 -4.87 -12.76 -5.18
N SER A 15 -5.49 -12.44 -6.31
CA SER A 15 -5.95 -13.42 -7.30
C SER A 15 -5.20 -13.23 -8.61
N SER A 16 -4.64 -14.32 -9.14
CA SER A 16 -4.08 -14.31 -10.48
C SER A 16 -5.19 -14.29 -11.51
N THR A 17 -5.02 -13.47 -12.55
CA THR A 17 -5.90 -13.46 -13.73
C THR A 17 -5.15 -13.83 -15.02
N GLY A 18 -3.87 -14.22 -14.87
CA GLY A 18 -2.90 -14.53 -15.92
C GLY A 18 -1.48 -14.59 -15.32
N GLU A 19 -0.46 -14.80 -16.15
CA GLU A 19 0.93 -15.01 -15.69
C GLU A 19 1.59 -13.77 -15.07
N ALA A 20 1.21 -12.56 -15.50
CA ALA A 20 1.85 -11.31 -15.07
C ALA A 20 0.87 -10.24 -14.53
N GLU A 21 -0.42 -10.57 -14.38
CA GLU A 21 -1.46 -9.67 -13.86
C GLU A 21 -2.17 -10.31 -12.64
N HIS A 22 -2.10 -9.60 -11.51
CA HIS A 22 -2.76 -9.99 -10.27
C HIS A 22 -3.71 -8.91 -9.78
N LEU A 23 -4.92 -9.30 -9.41
CA LEU A 23 -5.86 -8.45 -8.70
C LEU A 23 -5.57 -8.52 -7.21
N TYR A 24 -5.35 -7.37 -6.61
CA TYR A 24 -5.26 -7.19 -5.18
C TYR A 24 -6.57 -6.61 -4.64
N ALA A 25 -7.03 -7.12 -3.51
CA ALA A 25 -8.13 -6.54 -2.76
C ALA A 25 -7.83 -6.56 -1.25
N GLU A 26 -8.11 -5.45 -0.57
CA GLU A 26 -8.06 -5.36 0.89
C GLU A 26 -9.34 -4.75 1.45
N SER A 27 -9.67 -5.13 2.68
CA SER A 27 -10.70 -4.50 3.49
C SER A 27 -10.34 -4.57 4.96
N GLY A 28 -10.64 -3.52 5.71
CA GLY A 28 -10.36 -3.47 7.14
C GLY A 28 -10.88 -2.22 7.82
N THR A 29 -10.39 -2.00 9.03
CA THR A 29 -10.71 -0.84 9.85
C THR A 29 -9.45 -0.01 10.04
N MET A 30 -9.55 1.28 9.73
CA MET A 30 -8.48 2.26 9.96
C MET A 30 -8.64 2.90 11.33
N ILE A 31 -7.58 2.85 12.13
CA ILE A 31 -7.53 3.36 13.50
C ILE A 31 -6.38 4.38 13.60
N GLU A 32 -6.65 5.55 14.14
CA GLU A 32 -5.60 6.56 14.41
C GLU A 32 -4.84 6.20 15.70
N ARG A 33 -3.52 6.06 15.62
CA ARG A 33 -2.67 5.91 16.81
C ARG A 33 -2.46 7.25 17.50
N LYS A 34 -2.95 7.36 18.73
CA LYS A 34 -2.70 8.51 19.64
C LYS A 34 -2.00 8.02 20.91
N THR A 35 -0.97 8.73 21.36
CA THR A 35 -0.25 8.41 22.60
C THR A 35 -1.18 8.58 23.80
N GLY A 36 -1.36 7.53 24.62
CA GLY A 36 -2.19 7.57 25.83
C GLY A 36 -3.71 7.62 25.59
N TYR A 37 -4.18 7.16 24.43
CA TYR A 37 -5.59 7.24 24.02
C TYR A 37 -6.23 5.85 23.99
N GLU A 38 -7.32 5.68 24.72
CA GLU A 38 -8.26 4.59 24.53
C GLU A 38 -8.95 4.77 23.17
N PRO A 39 -9.08 3.72 22.33
CA PRO A 39 -9.68 3.84 21.01
C PRO A 39 -11.15 4.28 21.13
N THR A 40 -11.41 5.57 20.85
CA THR A 40 -12.78 6.07 20.71
C THR A 40 -13.24 5.86 19.28
N MET A 41 -14.37 5.16 19.13
CA MET A 41 -14.95 4.74 17.86
C MET A 41 -15.09 5.88 16.85
N LYS A 42 -14.11 6.01 15.97
CA LYS A 42 -14.33 6.45 14.60
C LYS A 42 -13.59 5.49 13.67
N ASP A 43 -13.88 4.23 13.87
CA ASP A 43 -13.43 3.10 13.06
C ASP A 43 -13.96 3.31 11.64
N LEU A 44 -13.08 3.75 10.74
CA LEU A 44 -13.43 3.91 9.34
C LEU A 44 -13.24 2.57 8.66
N SER A 45 -14.33 1.97 8.19
CA SER A 45 -14.26 0.85 7.27
C SER A 45 -13.61 1.33 5.97
N VAL A 46 -12.49 0.71 5.62
CA VAL A 46 -11.70 1.04 4.44
C VAL A 46 -11.54 -0.20 3.58
N SER A 47 -11.48 0.02 2.27
CA SER A 47 -11.14 -1.02 1.31
C SER A 47 -10.38 -0.42 0.14
N LYS A 48 -9.53 -1.22 -0.50
CA LYS A 48 -8.81 -0.85 -1.71
C LYS A 48 -8.74 -2.04 -2.66
N ARG A 49 -8.69 -1.76 -3.95
CA ARG A 49 -8.51 -2.75 -5.00
C ARG A 49 -7.56 -2.19 -6.05
N TYR A 50 -6.60 -2.99 -6.47
CA TYR A 50 -5.56 -2.60 -7.41
C TYR A 50 -5.18 -3.75 -8.34
N TRP A 51 -4.76 -3.42 -9.56
CA TRP A 51 -4.11 -4.36 -10.47
C TRP A 51 -2.59 -4.23 -10.35
N TYR A 52 -1.91 -5.33 -10.12
CA TYR A 52 -0.45 -5.44 -10.13
C TYR A 52 -0.03 -6.07 -11.46
N ARG A 53 0.80 -5.38 -12.23
CA ARG A 53 1.30 -5.82 -13.55
C ARG A 53 2.81 -5.73 -13.59
N TYR A 54 3.49 -6.82 -13.92
CA TYR A 54 4.94 -6.79 -14.13
C TYR A 54 5.29 -6.25 -15.52
N ASP A 55 6.24 -5.32 -15.59
CA ASP A 55 6.84 -4.78 -16.81
C ASP A 55 8.28 -5.29 -16.90
N ASP A 56 8.51 -6.20 -17.85
CA ASP A 56 9.78 -6.87 -18.07
C ASP A 56 10.85 -5.95 -18.67
N GLN A 57 10.45 -4.94 -19.45
CA GLN A 57 11.38 -3.97 -20.06
C GLN A 57 11.97 -3.02 -19.01
N ARG A 58 11.19 -2.70 -17.98
CA ARG A 58 11.59 -1.77 -16.91
C ARG A 58 12.04 -2.47 -15.64
N ASP A 59 11.78 -3.78 -15.52
CA ASP A 59 11.94 -4.57 -14.30
C ASP A 59 11.25 -3.91 -13.09
N GLU A 60 9.98 -3.56 -13.31
CA GLU A 60 9.13 -2.85 -12.36
C GLU A 60 7.75 -3.48 -12.30
N ILE A 61 7.08 -3.33 -11.17
CA ILE A 61 5.65 -3.68 -11.05
C ILE A 61 4.86 -2.39 -11.10
N GLY A 62 3.95 -2.26 -12.06
CA GLY A 62 2.95 -1.19 -12.11
C GLY A 62 1.75 -1.55 -11.25
N ILE A 63 1.30 -0.62 -10.42
CA ILE A 63 0.12 -0.73 -9.57
C ILE A 63 -0.93 0.23 -10.14
N TYR A 64 -2.07 -0.30 -10.56
CA TYR A 64 -3.14 0.45 -11.23
C TYR A 64 -4.41 0.43 -10.39
N PHE A 65 -5.18 1.51 -10.43
CA PHE A 65 -6.49 1.53 -9.78
C PHE A 65 -7.43 0.50 -10.42
N ASP A 66 -8.16 -0.25 -9.60
CA ASP A 66 -9.31 -1.05 -10.05
C ASP A 66 -10.56 -0.15 -10.04
N ASP A 67 -10.59 0.80 -10.97
CA ASP A 67 -11.73 1.71 -11.11
C ASP A 67 -12.94 0.88 -11.59
N ARG A 68 -14.04 0.96 -10.83
CA ARG A 68 -15.25 0.13 -11.05
C ARG A 68 -15.95 0.38 -12.38
N ASP A 69 -15.48 1.37 -13.15
CA ASP A 69 -15.92 1.67 -14.51
C ASP A 69 -15.29 0.75 -15.57
N GLY A 70 -14.35 -0.11 -15.17
CA GLY A 70 -13.66 -1.05 -16.05
C GLY A 70 -12.40 -0.49 -16.70
N SER A 71 -12.02 0.76 -16.40
CA SER A 71 -10.75 1.31 -16.83
C SER A 71 -9.61 0.74 -15.96
N LYS A 72 -8.72 -0.04 -16.57
CA LYS A 72 -7.60 -0.69 -15.86
C LYS A 72 -6.26 0.05 -16.00
N ASP A 73 -6.26 1.21 -16.68
CA ASP A 73 -5.01 1.83 -17.15
C ASP A 73 -4.61 3.08 -16.37
N ARG A 74 -5.36 3.44 -15.32
CA ARG A 74 -4.97 4.53 -14.44
C ARG A 74 -3.90 4.07 -13.46
N LEU A 75 -2.64 4.34 -13.81
CA LEU A 75 -1.48 4.04 -12.97
C LEU A 75 -1.56 4.81 -11.65
N PHE A 76 -1.38 4.11 -10.54
CA PHE A 76 -1.21 4.69 -9.22
C PHE A 76 0.27 4.99 -8.95
N HIS A 77 1.11 3.96 -8.91
CA HIS A 77 2.57 4.09 -8.86
C HIS A 77 3.24 2.86 -9.44
N THR A 78 4.54 2.96 -9.74
CA THR A 78 5.39 1.80 -10.00
C THR A 78 6.18 1.42 -8.75
N MET A 79 6.52 0.14 -8.65
CA MET A 79 7.27 -0.45 -7.55
C MET A 79 8.51 -1.15 -8.09
N LYS A 80 9.67 -0.75 -7.56
CA LYS A 80 10.93 -1.48 -7.74
C LYS A 80 11.13 -2.42 -6.58
N VAL A 81 11.40 -3.68 -6.89
CA VAL A 81 11.69 -4.70 -5.89
C VAL A 81 13.21 -4.89 -5.80
N ARG A 82 13.73 -4.84 -4.57
CA ARG A 82 15.11 -5.18 -4.26
C ARG A 82 15.09 -6.42 -3.40
N ALA A 83 15.57 -7.53 -3.96
CA ALA A 83 15.76 -8.76 -3.21
C ALA A 83 16.70 -8.51 -2.03
N GLY A 84 16.29 -8.96 -0.85
CA GLY A 84 17.18 -9.02 0.29
C GLY A 84 18.26 -10.08 0.06
N GLY A 85 19.51 -9.77 0.38
CA GLY A 85 20.58 -10.79 0.48
C GLY A 85 20.33 -11.75 1.66
N GLN A 86 21.29 -12.64 1.96
CA GLN A 86 21.17 -13.56 3.10
C GLN A 86 20.81 -12.82 4.40
N GLY A 87 19.67 -13.18 4.98
CA GLY A 87 19.17 -12.60 6.24
C GLY A 87 18.56 -11.20 6.14
N LYS A 88 18.33 -10.67 4.93
CA LYS A 88 17.65 -9.38 4.71
C LYS A 88 16.27 -9.59 4.08
N GLU A 89 15.32 -8.75 4.46
CA GLU A 89 13.98 -8.74 3.87
C GLU A 89 14.03 -8.24 2.43
N THR A 90 13.12 -8.75 1.60
CA THR A 90 12.91 -8.21 0.25
C THR A 90 12.07 -6.95 0.39
N VAL A 91 12.49 -5.87 -0.28
CA VAL A 91 11.85 -4.57 -0.14
C VAL A 91 11.37 -4.06 -1.50
N GLY A 92 10.09 -3.70 -1.57
CA GLY A 92 9.50 -2.95 -2.67
C GLY A 92 9.45 -1.48 -2.34
N SER A 93 9.69 -0.58 -3.29
CA SER A 93 9.51 0.85 -3.06
C SER A 93 9.00 1.55 -4.30
N GLY A 94 8.20 2.60 -4.08
CA GLY A 94 7.60 3.40 -5.13
C GLY A 94 7.26 4.80 -4.66
N SER A 95 6.93 5.66 -5.61
CA SER A 95 6.39 6.98 -5.30
C SER A 95 5.52 7.50 -6.42
N HIS A 96 4.53 8.31 -6.09
CA HIS A 96 3.79 9.08 -7.09
C HIS A 96 3.41 10.45 -6.54
N ARG A 97 3.20 11.39 -7.46
CA ARG A 97 2.68 12.72 -7.17
C ARG A 97 1.18 12.74 -7.47
N CYS A 98 0.40 13.26 -6.54
CA CYS A 98 -1.04 13.47 -6.70
C CYS A 98 -1.33 14.95 -6.40
N GLY A 99 -1.44 15.77 -7.44
CA GLY A 99 -1.55 17.21 -7.31
C GLY A 99 -0.35 17.83 -6.58
N SER A 100 -0.60 18.50 -5.45
CA SER A 100 0.44 19.08 -4.57
C SER A 100 1.09 18.09 -3.62
N ASP A 101 0.53 16.89 -3.51
CA ASP A 101 0.93 15.90 -2.53
C ASP A 101 1.86 14.85 -3.16
N VAL A 102 2.78 14.32 -2.37
CA VAL A 102 3.69 13.25 -2.73
C VAL A 102 3.44 12.07 -1.81
N TYR A 103 3.31 10.90 -2.42
CA TYR A 103 3.10 9.64 -1.76
C TYR A 103 4.34 8.78 -2.00
N HIS A 104 5.04 8.43 -0.94
CA HIS A 104 6.10 7.44 -0.95
C HIS A 104 5.59 6.16 -0.31
N VAL A 105 5.88 5.02 -0.92
CA VAL A 105 5.48 3.72 -0.41
C VAL A 105 6.68 2.79 -0.29
N GLU A 106 6.71 2.06 0.81
CA GLU A 106 7.64 0.96 1.04
C GLU A 106 6.85 -0.30 1.39
N TYR A 107 7.26 -1.41 0.80
CA TYR A 107 6.75 -2.75 1.02
C TYR A 107 7.87 -3.58 1.61
N VAL A 108 7.64 -4.17 2.78
CA VAL A 108 8.55 -5.16 3.36
C VAL A 108 7.90 -6.52 3.17
N PHE A 109 8.44 -7.28 2.23
CA PHE A 109 7.95 -8.62 1.92
C PHE A 109 8.47 -9.60 2.98
N GLY A 110 7.55 -10.20 3.72
CA GLY A 110 7.81 -11.13 4.80
C GLY A 110 6.49 -11.65 5.38
N GLU A 111 6.55 -12.31 6.53
CA GLU A 111 5.37 -12.67 7.31
C GLU A 111 5.48 -11.99 8.70
N PRO A 112 4.77 -10.86 8.92
CA PRO A 112 3.75 -10.25 8.05
C PRO A 112 4.34 -9.43 6.88
N LEU A 113 3.56 -9.28 5.80
CA LEU A 113 3.82 -8.29 4.77
C LEU A 113 3.48 -6.90 5.33
N SER A 114 4.43 -5.98 5.31
CA SER A 114 4.21 -4.61 5.77
C SER A 114 4.18 -3.63 4.61
N ILE A 115 3.25 -2.69 4.64
CA ILE A 115 3.15 -1.58 3.68
C ILE A 115 3.10 -0.27 4.46
N GLU A 116 4.03 0.63 4.17
CA GLU A 116 4.07 1.97 4.75
C GLU A 116 3.94 3.02 3.65
N TYR A 117 2.91 3.87 3.76
CA TYR A 117 2.77 5.07 2.96
C TYR A 117 3.16 6.29 3.79
N ARG A 118 4.14 7.07 3.30
CA ARG A 118 4.47 8.40 3.82
C ARG A 118 3.94 9.44 2.85
N VAL A 119 3.07 10.31 3.34
CA VAL A 119 2.38 11.32 2.52
C VAL A 119 2.74 12.71 3.00
N SER A 120 3.20 13.54 2.08
CA SER A 120 3.58 14.93 2.34
C SER A 120 2.99 15.89 1.30
N GLY A 121 2.57 17.06 1.73
CA GLY A 121 2.00 18.10 0.87
C GLY A 121 1.56 19.31 1.70
N PRO A 122 1.06 20.39 1.08
CA PRO A 122 0.71 21.64 1.78
C PRO A 122 -0.31 21.47 2.90
N ASN A 123 -1.20 20.48 2.78
CA ASN A 123 -2.30 20.23 3.72
C ASN A 123 -2.33 18.78 4.26
N LYS A 124 -1.32 17.97 3.95
CA LYS A 124 -1.26 16.55 4.33
C LYS A 124 0.14 16.20 4.83
N GLU A 125 0.21 15.65 6.03
CA GLU A 125 1.44 15.10 6.60
C GLU A 125 1.07 13.92 7.50
N TYR A 126 1.20 12.70 6.97
CA TYR A 126 0.86 11.49 7.72
C TYR A 126 1.60 10.25 7.21
N THR A 127 1.65 9.25 8.09
CA THR A 127 2.11 7.90 7.75
C THR A 127 0.98 6.90 7.96
N SER A 128 0.69 6.09 6.95
CA SER A 128 -0.25 4.97 7.03
C SER A 128 0.52 3.67 7.02
N ARG A 129 0.26 2.79 7.99
CA ARG A 129 0.87 1.46 8.08
C ARG A 129 -0.18 0.38 7.98
N THR A 130 0.11 -0.62 7.18
CA THR A 130 -0.73 -1.79 7.04
C THR A 130 0.13 -3.03 7.15
N ASN A 131 -0.29 -3.98 7.98
CA ASN A 131 0.38 -5.27 8.11
C ASN A 131 -0.61 -6.37 7.72
N PHE A 132 -0.18 -7.22 6.80
CA PHE A 132 -0.94 -8.38 6.35
C PHE A 132 -0.30 -9.66 6.88
N THR A 133 -1.05 -10.40 7.67
CA THR A 133 -0.73 -11.78 8.01
C THR A 133 -1.39 -12.70 7.00
N ARG A 134 -0.64 -13.67 6.51
CA ARG A 134 -1.20 -14.76 5.71
C ARG A 134 -2.16 -15.57 6.60
N ILE A 135 -3.38 -15.79 6.11
CA ILE A 135 -4.40 -16.66 6.74
C ILE A 135 -4.28 -18.06 6.15
#